data_AF-A0A562KGW5-F1
#
_entry.id   AF-A0A562KGW5-F1
#
_cell.length_a   1.000
_cell.length_b   1.000
_cell.length_c   1.000
_cell.angle_alpha   90.00
_cell.angle_beta   90.00
_cell.angle_gamma   90.00
#
_symmetry.space_group_name_H-M   'P 1'
#
loop_
_entity.id
_entity.type
_entity.pdbx_description
1 polymer ?
#
loop_
_entity_poly.entity_id
_entity_poly.type
_entity_poly.pdbx_seq_one_letter_code
_entity_poly.pdbx_strand_id
1 'polypeptide(L)' 'MALTHGYYPTYGVQFHPESILTSQGHVLLKNFLRLAQDFRNRAEQ' A
#
# COMPACT_ATOMS: atom_id res chain seq x y z
N MET A 1 10.62 8.17 -2.16
CA MET A 1 9.69 9.21 -1.68
C MET A 1 8.28 8.65 -1.69
N ALA A 2 7.50 8.91 -0.65
CA ALA A 2 6.13 8.43 -0.50
C ALA A 2 5.29 9.46 0.28
N LEU A 3 3.97 9.41 0.10
CA LEU A 3 2.99 10.28 0.76
C LEU A 3 1.81 9.44 1.28
N THR A 4 1.12 9.95 2.29
CA THR A 4 -0.14 9.37 2.81
C THR A 4 -1.17 10.48 3.03
N HIS A 5 -2.44 10.16 2.83
CA HIS A 5 -3.53 11.08 3.14
C HIS A 5 -3.73 11.18 4.66
N GLY A 6 -4.01 12.38 5.18
CA GLY A 6 -4.11 12.60 6.63
C GLY A 6 -5.32 11.93 7.31
N TYR A 7 -6.37 11.61 6.54
CA TYR A 7 -7.64 11.10 7.07
C TYR A 7 -8.14 9.80 6.42
N TYR A 8 -7.53 9.38 5.32
CA TYR A 8 -8.00 8.23 4.53
C TYR A 8 -6.84 7.25 4.38
N PRO A 9 -7.11 5.93 4.29
CA PRO A 9 -6.08 4.92 4.10
C PRO A 9 -5.59 4.89 2.63
N THR A 10 -5.09 6.04 2.16
CA THR A 10 -4.62 6.28 0.80
C THR A 10 -3.12 6.59 0.85
N TYR A 11 -2.37 5.94 -0.02
CA TYR A 11 -0.91 6.00 -0.07
C TYR A 11 -0.45 6.20 -1.50
N GLY A 12 0.56 7.04 -1.70
CA GLY A 12 1.19 7.29 -3.00
C GLY A 12 2.70 7.09 -2.92
N VAL A 13 3.26 6.44 -3.94
CA VAL A 13 4.71 6.29 -4.14
C VAL A 13 5.09 6.85 -5.49
N GLN A 14 6.27 7.50 -5.57
CA GLN A 14 6.72 8.11 -6.84
C GLN A 14 7.43 7.11 -7.77
N PHE A 15 7.93 6.00 -7.21
CA PHE A 15 8.60 4.94 -7.95
C PHE A 15 7.61 3.84 -8.33
N HIS A 16 8.08 2.91 -9.17
CA HIS A 16 7.33 1.74 -9.63
C HIS A 16 7.59 0.52 -8.74
N PRO A 17 6.78 0.25 -7.70
CA PRO A 17 6.94 -0.93 -6.85
C PRO A 17 6.71 -2.25 -7.61
N GLU A 18 6.06 -2.21 -8.76
CA GLU A 18 5.84 -3.35 -9.64
C GLU A 18 7.07 -3.73 -10.48
N SER A 19 8.07 -2.83 -10.59
CA SER A 19 9.25 -3.08 -11.40
C SER A 19 10.18 -4.12 -10.77
N ILE A 20 10.70 -5.04 -11.58
CA ILE A 20 11.60 -6.13 -11.13
C ILE A 20 12.90 -5.62 -10.48
N LEU A 21 13.35 -4.44 -10.87
CA LEU A 21 14.57 -3.80 -10.32
C LEU A 21 14.31 -3.08 -8.99
N THR A 22 13.06 -2.92 -8.57
CA THR A 22 12.72 -2.35 -7.27
C THR A 22 12.80 -3.46 -6.21
N SER A 23 13.96 -3.62 -5.57
CA SER A 23 14.22 -4.75 -4.64
C SER A 23 13.19 -4.91 -3.52
N GLN A 24 12.57 -3.80 -3.06
CA GLN A 24 11.56 -3.80 -2.00
C GLN A 24 10.11 -3.71 -2.53
N GLY A 25 9.91 -3.81 -3.84
CA GLY A 25 8.60 -3.66 -4.50
C GLY A 25 7.57 -4.67 -3.98
N HIS A 26 7.95 -5.95 -3.92
CA HIS A 26 7.11 -7.03 -3.42
C HIS A 26 6.67 -6.84 -1.95
N VAL A 27 7.55 -6.30 -1.11
CA VAL A 27 7.23 -6.00 0.30
C VAL A 27 6.19 -4.89 0.38
N LEU A 28 6.35 -3.83 -0.42
CA LEU A 28 5.41 -2.71 -0.47
C LEU A 28 4.02 -3.17 -0.95
N LEU A 29 3.97 -4.01 -1.98
CA LEU A 29 2.72 -4.60 -2.48
C LEU A 29 2.06 -5.51 -1.45
N LYS A 30 2.84 -6.34 -0.73
CA LYS A 30 2.31 -7.19 0.36
C LYS A 30 1.69 -6.34 1.48
N ASN A 31 2.34 -5.24 1.85
CA ASN A 31 1.80 -4.32 2.86
C ASN A 31 0.50 -3.66 2.39
N PHE A 32 0.43 -3.24 1.12
CA PHE A 32 -0.79 -2.69 0.54
C PHE A 32 -1.96 -3.69 0.58
N LEU A 33 -1.72 -4.96 0.20
CA LEU A 33 -2.74 -6.00 0.25
C LEU A 33 -3.24 -6.26 1.67
N ARG A 34 -2.35 -6.26 2.67
CA ARG A 34 -2.73 -6.38 4.07
C ARG A 34 -3.63 -5.23 4.51
N LEU A 35 -3.25 -3.99 4.18
CA LEU A 35 -4.05 -2.81 4.50
C LEU A 35 -5.43 -2.85 3.83
N ALA A 36 -5.52 -3.32 2.59
CA ALA A 36 -6.79 -3.49 1.88
C ALA A 36 -7.69 -4.53 2.55
N GLN A 37 -7.11 -5.65 3.01
CA GLN A 37 -7.85 -6.67 3.75
C GLN A 37 -8.34 -6.14 5.11
N ASP A 38 -7.48 -5.44 5.86
CA ASP A 38 -7.84 -4.83 7.14
C ASP A 38 -8.93 -3.76 6.96
N PHE A 39 -8.91 -3.00 5.86
CA PHE A 39 -9.93 -2.02 5.52
C PHE A 39 -11.28 -2.70 5.25
N ARG A 40 -11.29 -3.76 4.44
CA ARG A 40 -12.52 -4.54 4.17
C ARG A 40 -13.11 -5.13 5.44
N ASN A 41 -12.28 -5.75 6.29
CA ASN A 41 -12.75 -6.39 7.52
C ASN A 41 -13.41 -5.41 8.49
N ARG A 42 -13.00 -4.14 8.51
CA ARG A 42 -13.64 -3.10 9.35
C ARG A 42 -14.99 -2.62 8.80
N ALA A 43 -15.19 -2.71 7.48
CA ALA A 43 -16.46 -2.33 6.86
C ALA A 43 -17.56 -3.39 7.05
N GLU A 44 -17.16 -4.63 7.37
CA GLU A 44 -18.05 -5.77 7.60
C GLU A 44 -18.37 -6.00 9.09
N GLN A 45 -17.80 -5.18 9.99
CA GLN A 45 -18.06 -5.17 11.45
C GLN A 45 -19.08 -4.09 11.80
#